data_AF-A0A935UZM1-F1
#
_entry.id   AF-A0A935UZM1-F1
#
_cell.length_a   1.000
_cell.length_b   1.000
_cell.length_c   1.000
_cell.angle_alpha   90.00
_cell.angle_beta   90.00
_cell.angle_gamma   90.00
#
_symmetry.space_group_name_H-M   'P 1'
#
loop_
_entity.id
_entity.type
_entity.pdbx_description
1 polymer ?
#
loop_
_entity_poly.entity_id
_entity_poly.type
_entity_poly.pdbx_seq_one_letter_code
_entity_poly.pdbx_strand_id
1 'polypeptide(L)'
;MPTLEPSLRDQLAAVIGKENAETGARLIAEAAAKAAIEALAVHLPAPYPHLKDDQKQLRNALRARARQLGDTRHADGRHELRRLVEQAAYEHWHRMLFARFLAENDLLIHPEMKVPVTLEECAELAASEGARRTAGSWPGATRAGCCRRSSAPTTRCSGCASPSTT
;
A
#
# COMPACT_ATOMS: atom_id res chain seq x y z
N MET A 1 -2.55 7.86 32.98
CA MET A 1 -1.52 7.86 31.92
C MET A 1 -0.65 9.09 32.14
N PRO A 2 0.59 8.95 32.64
CA PRO A 2 1.48 10.10 32.72
C PRO A 2 1.71 10.63 31.31
N THR A 3 1.56 11.94 31.13
CA THR A 3 1.83 12.59 29.85
C THR A 3 3.34 12.75 29.69
N LEU A 4 3.88 12.62 28.48
CA LEU A 4 5.30 12.83 28.19
C LEU A 4 5.79 14.18 28.73
N GLU A 5 7.03 14.25 29.18
CA GLU A 5 7.66 15.52 29.59
C GLU A 5 7.70 16.49 28.39
N PRO A 6 7.50 17.82 28.59
CA PRO A 6 7.41 18.78 27.49
C PRO A 6 8.57 18.73 26.49
N SER A 7 9.82 18.60 26.94
CA SER A 7 10.98 18.54 26.04
C SER A 7 10.95 17.33 25.10
N LEU A 8 10.49 16.16 25.59
CA LEU A 8 10.30 14.97 24.76
C LEU A 8 9.18 15.15 23.72
N ARG A 9 8.12 15.89 24.06
CA ARG A 9 7.05 16.21 23.09
C ARG A 9 7.56 17.11 21.98
N ASP A 10 8.38 18.08 22.32
CA ASP A 10 8.97 19.01 21.33
C ASP A 10 9.95 18.28 20.40
N GLN A 11 10.76 17.35 20.94
CA GLN A 11 11.61 16.47 20.13
C GLN A 11 10.80 15.61 19.17
N LEU A 12 9.73 14.96 19.64
CA LEU A 12 8.82 14.18 18.80
C LEU A 12 8.19 15.05 17.71
N ALA A 13 7.74 16.25 18.07
CA ALA A 13 7.15 17.19 17.12
C ALA A 13 8.17 17.61 16.04
N ALA A 14 9.42 17.85 16.41
CA ALA A 14 10.49 18.21 15.47
C ALA A 14 10.81 17.08 14.47
N VAL A 15 10.85 15.83 14.94
CA VAL A 15 11.10 14.65 14.08
C VAL A 15 9.90 14.36 13.17
N ILE A 16 8.68 14.51 13.67
CA ILE A 16 7.46 14.19 12.92
C ILE A 16 7.12 15.28 11.89
N GLY A 17 7.33 16.56 12.18
CA GLY A 17 7.19 17.61 11.17
C GLY A 17 6.68 18.98 11.61
N LYS A 18 6.94 19.45 12.84
CA LYS A 18 6.48 20.78 13.26
C LYS A 18 7.34 21.93 12.72
N GLU A 19 8.64 21.71 12.53
CA GLU A 19 9.60 22.79 12.19
C GLU A 19 10.47 22.47 10.95
N ASN A 20 10.61 21.19 10.59
CA ASN A 20 11.45 20.71 9.50
C ASN A 20 10.63 20.43 8.25
N ALA A 21 10.35 21.46 7.45
CA ALA A 21 9.56 21.35 6.22
C ALA A 21 10.22 20.47 5.12
N GLU A 22 11.51 20.17 5.23
CA GLU A 22 12.24 19.38 4.24
C GLU A 22 12.60 17.96 4.75
N THR A 23 12.74 17.79 6.07
CA THR A 23 13.22 16.53 6.68
C THR A 23 12.22 15.88 7.65
N GLY A 24 11.03 16.44 7.83
CA GLY A 24 9.98 15.82 8.64
C GLY A 24 9.59 14.45 8.09
N ALA A 25 9.55 13.43 8.97
CA ALA A 25 9.28 12.05 8.58
C ALA A 25 7.97 11.89 7.78
N ARG A 26 6.94 12.68 8.13
CA ARG A 26 5.67 12.70 7.42
C ARG A 26 5.80 13.23 6.00
N LEU A 27 6.53 14.32 5.79
CA LEU A 27 6.69 14.95 4.48
C LEU A 27 7.49 14.06 3.54
N ILE A 28 8.53 13.40 4.06
CA ILE A 28 9.29 12.40 3.31
C ILE A 28 8.38 11.23 2.90
N ALA A 29 7.54 10.74 3.82
CA ALA A 29 6.60 9.67 3.51
C ALA A 29 5.54 10.09 2.47
N GLU A 30 5.01 11.31 2.56
CA GLU A 30 4.07 11.87 1.57
C GLU A 30 4.72 12.03 0.20
N ALA A 31 5.95 12.54 0.14
CA ALA A 31 6.72 12.66 -1.10
C ALA A 31 7.01 11.29 -1.72
N ALA A 32 7.44 10.31 -0.93
CA ALA A 32 7.70 8.95 -1.38
C ALA A 32 6.43 8.26 -1.87
N ALA A 33 5.31 8.39 -1.13
CA ALA A 33 4.03 7.84 -1.52
C ALA A 33 3.53 8.45 -2.84
N LYS A 34 3.66 9.77 -3.00
CA LYS A 34 3.33 10.47 -4.23
C LYS A 34 4.15 9.92 -5.40
N ALA A 35 5.47 9.84 -5.27
CA ALA A 35 6.35 9.32 -6.31
C ALA A 35 5.97 7.88 -6.71
N ALA A 36 5.70 7.00 -5.74
CA ALA A 36 5.31 5.62 -6.00
C ALA A 36 3.95 5.51 -6.73
N ILE A 37 2.97 6.33 -6.35
CA ILE A 37 1.64 6.37 -6.99
C ILE A 37 1.74 6.96 -8.40
N GLU A 38 2.57 7.98 -8.61
CA GLU A 38 2.81 8.61 -9.90
C GLU A 38 3.55 7.67 -10.88
N ALA A 39 4.47 6.83 -10.38
CA ALA A 39 5.14 5.79 -11.17
C ALA A 39 4.15 4.80 -11.80
N LEU A 40 2.97 4.61 -11.20
CA LEU A 40 1.89 3.77 -11.72
C LEU A 40 0.88 4.53 -12.60
N ALA A 41 1.15 5.79 -12.95
CA ALA A 41 0.26 6.62 -13.77
C ALA A 41 -1.18 6.69 -13.22
N VAL A 42 -1.36 6.75 -11.90
CA VAL A 42 -2.69 6.83 -11.27
C VAL A 42 -3.36 8.18 -11.56
N HIS A 43 -2.59 9.27 -11.58
CA HIS A 43 -3.04 10.63 -11.90
C HIS A 43 -3.44 10.81 -13.38
N LEU A 44 -2.87 10.02 -14.29
CA LEU A 44 -3.12 10.11 -15.73
C LEU A 44 -4.32 9.27 -16.17
N PRO A 45 -5.05 9.68 -17.21
CA PRO A 45 -6.17 8.89 -17.75
C PRO A 45 -5.72 7.52 -18.27
N ALA A 46 -4.59 7.45 -18.97
CA ALA A 46 -4.03 6.23 -19.52
C ALA A 46 -2.83 5.72 -18.69
N PRO A 47 -2.62 4.39 -18.60
CA PRO A 47 -1.42 3.81 -17.99
C PRO A 47 -0.19 3.99 -18.90
N TYR A 48 1.02 3.94 -18.33
CA TYR A 48 2.25 3.86 -19.13
C TYR A 48 2.34 2.55 -19.92
N PRO A 49 2.92 2.55 -21.15
CA PRO A 49 3.01 1.37 -22.01
C PRO A 49 3.81 0.21 -21.42
N HIS A 50 4.82 0.51 -20.60
CA HIS A 50 5.74 -0.48 -20.01
C HIS A 50 5.21 -1.14 -18.74
N LEU A 51 4.03 -0.75 -18.24
CA LEU A 51 3.45 -1.34 -17.04
C LEU A 51 3.00 -2.79 -17.30
N LYS A 52 3.40 -3.69 -16.40
CA LYS A 52 2.94 -5.09 -16.39
C LYS A 52 1.47 -5.17 -15.97
N ASP A 53 0.81 -6.29 -16.26
CA ASP A 53 -0.62 -6.42 -15.97
C ASP A 53 -0.94 -6.37 -14.46
N ASP A 54 -0.07 -6.91 -13.60
CA ASP A 54 -0.20 -6.79 -12.14
C ASP A 54 -0.15 -5.32 -11.69
N GLN A 55 0.74 -4.52 -12.30
CA GLN A 55 0.86 -3.09 -12.00
C GLN A 55 -0.36 -2.31 -12.51
N LYS A 56 -0.94 -2.70 -13.64
CA LYS A 56 -2.21 -2.13 -14.13
C LYS A 56 -3.38 -2.46 -13.20
N GLN A 57 -3.43 -3.68 -12.66
CA GLN A 57 -4.43 -4.07 -11.67
C GLN A 57 -4.30 -3.24 -10.40
N LEU A 58 -3.07 -3.09 -9.88
CA LEU A 58 -2.78 -2.23 -8.74
C LEU A 58 -3.19 -0.77 -8.99
N ARG A 59 -2.85 -0.22 -10.15
CA ARG A 59 -3.30 1.13 -10.57
C ARG A 59 -4.83 1.26 -10.51
N ASN A 60 -5.57 0.27 -11.03
CA ASN A 60 -7.04 0.31 -11.02
C ASN A 60 -7.60 0.26 -9.60
N ALA A 61 -7.01 -0.55 -8.71
CA ALA A 61 -7.37 -0.61 -7.31
C ALA A 61 -7.11 0.74 -6.60
N LEU A 62 -5.95 1.37 -6.86
CA LEU A 62 -5.62 2.69 -6.33
C LEU A 62 -6.60 3.78 -6.81
N ARG A 63 -7.01 3.76 -8.08
CA ARG A 63 -8.04 4.68 -8.59
C ARG A 63 -9.42 4.42 -8.00
N ALA A 64 -9.76 3.16 -7.68
CA ALA A 64 -10.98 2.85 -6.95
C ALA A 64 -10.90 3.40 -5.53
N ARG A 65 -9.76 3.25 -4.85
CA ARG A 65 -9.53 3.78 -3.51
C ARG A 65 -9.59 5.30 -3.47
N ALA A 66 -8.94 5.99 -4.41
CA ALA A 66 -9.00 7.45 -4.52
C ALA A 66 -10.46 7.97 -4.62
N ARG A 67 -11.31 7.28 -5.40
CA ARG A 67 -12.74 7.61 -5.49
C ARG A 67 -13.48 7.39 -4.18
N GLN A 68 -13.15 6.33 -3.44
CA GLN A 68 -13.75 6.08 -2.13
C GLN A 68 -13.37 7.16 -1.10
N LEU A 69 -12.15 7.70 -1.20
CA LEU A 69 -11.69 8.79 -0.33
C LEU A 69 -12.27 10.15 -0.71
N GLY A 70 -12.88 10.27 -1.89
CA GLY A 70 -13.43 11.51 -2.41
C GLY A 70 -12.41 12.38 -3.13
N ASP A 71 -11.35 11.81 -3.70
CA ASP A 71 -10.50 12.54 -4.64
C ASP A 71 -11.25 12.86 -5.93
N THR A 72 -11.12 14.10 -6.41
CA THR A 72 -11.86 14.58 -7.58
C THR A 72 -11.28 13.99 -8.87
N ARG A 73 -12.18 13.61 -9.78
CA ARG A 73 -11.81 13.28 -11.16
C ARG A 73 -12.16 14.46 -12.06
N HIS A 74 -11.17 14.97 -12.78
CA HIS A 74 -11.38 16.03 -13.77
C HIS A 74 -12.03 15.49 -15.05
N ALA A 75 -12.66 16.38 -15.83
CA ALA A 75 -13.28 16.04 -17.12
C ALA A 75 -12.27 15.39 -18.08
N ASP A 76 -11.01 15.83 -18.05
CA ASP A 76 -9.90 15.29 -18.85
C ASP A 76 -9.47 13.86 -18.47
N GLY A 77 -10.12 13.26 -17.46
CA GLY A 77 -9.83 11.91 -16.98
C GLY A 77 -8.65 11.81 -16.01
N ARG A 78 -8.00 12.94 -15.71
CA ARG A 78 -7.01 13.06 -14.63
C ARG A 78 -7.67 12.91 -13.26
N HIS A 79 -6.92 12.37 -12.31
CA HIS A 79 -7.35 12.20 -10.92
C HIS A 79 -6.48 13.05 -9.99
N GLU A 80 -7.13 13.75 -9.07
CA GLU A 80 -6.45 14.25 -7.88
C GLU A 80 -5.93 13.07 -7.06
N LEU A 81 -4.77 13.27 -6.43
CA LEU A 81 -4.11 12.24 -5.62
C LEU A 81 -3.99 12.65 -4.15
N ARG A 82 -4.54 13.80 -3.76
CA ARG A 82 -4.24 14.40 -2.45
C ARG A 82 -4.59 13.47 -1.30
N ARG A 83 -5.83 12.99 -1.24
CA ARG A 83 -6.29 12.16 -0.11
C ARG A 83 -5.69 10.77 -0.17
N LEU A 84 -5.52 10.22 -1.38
CA LEU A 84 -4.82 8.95 -1.57
C LEU A 84 -3.37 9.00 -1.05
N VAL A 85 -2.63 10.07 -1.37
CA VAL A 85 -1.23 10.26 -0.91
C VAL A 85 -1.19 10.44 0.60
N GLU A 86 -2.04 11.33 1.16
CA GLU A 86 -2.12 11.55 2.60
C GLU A 86 -2.40 10.23 3.35
N GLN A 87 -3.37 9.43 2.88
CA GLN A 87 -3.69 8.14 3.49
C GLN A 87 -2.53 7.14 3.36
N ALA A 88 -1.98 6.96 2.15
CA ALA A 88 -0.92 5.99 1.89
C ALA A 88 0.34 6.31 2.71
N ALA A 89 0.69 7.59 2.80
CA ALA A 89 1.80 8.08 3.59
C ALA A 89 1.56 7.86 5.09
N TYR A 90 0.37 8.20 5.60
CA TYR A 90 0.02 7.97 6.99
C TYR A 90 0.12 6.49 7.37
N GLU A 91 -0.42 5.59 6.56
CA GLU A 91 -0.34 4.15 6.80
C GLU A 91 1.12 3.64 6.79
N HIS A 92 1.93 4.05 5.82
CA HIS A 92 3.33 3.60 5.73
C HIS A 92 4.20 4.17 6.84
N TRP A 93 4.10 5.48 7.10
CA TRP A 93 4.83 6.13 8.18
C TRP A 93 4.48 5.51 9.54
N HIS A 94 3.20 5.26 9.80
CA HIS A 94 2.78 4.60 11.03
C HIS A 94 3.28 3.17 11.15
N ARG A 95 3.28 2.39 10.05
CA ARG A 95 3.89 1.05 10.05
C ARG A 95 5.39 1.12 10.38
N MET A 96 6.12 2.09 9.83
CA MET A 96 7.54 2.27 10.10
C MET A 96 7.80 2.69 11.55
N LEU A 97 7.00 3.62 12.08
CA LEU A 97 7.10 4.04 13.47
C LEU A 97 6.81 2.88 14.44
N PHE A 98 5.77 2.10 14.16
CA PHE A 98 5.42 0.94 14.98
C PHE A 98 6.50 -0.16 14.89
N ALA A 99 7.05 -0.42 13.70
CA ALA A 99 8.15 -1.36 13.55
C ALA A 99 9.39 -0.93 14.36
N ARG A 100 9.71 0.37 14.35
CA ARG A 100 10.79 0.92 15.18
C ARG A 100 10.52 0.74 16.67
N PHE A 101 9.30 1.05 17.13
CA PHE A 101 8.90 0.84 18.51
C PHE A 101 9.01 -0.63 18.92
N LEU A 102 8.55 -1.56 18.09
CA LEU A 102 8.68 -2.98 18.37
C LEU A 102 10.15 -3.42 18.44
N ALA A 103 11.00 -2.92 17.54
CA ALA A 103 12.42 -3.25 17.54
C ALA A 103 13.14 -2.70 18.78
N GLU A 104 12.84 -1.47 19.21
CA GLU A 104 13.47 -0.86 20.39
C GLU A 104 13.04 -1.48 21.73
N ASN A 105 11.92 -2.22 21.75
CA ASN A 105 11.42 -2.90 22.94
C ASN A 105 11.58 -4.42 22.89
N ASP A 106 12.34 -4.96 21.92
CA ASP A 106 12.50 -6.40 21.69
C ASP A 106 11.17 -7.17 21.48
N LEU A 107 10.16 -6.48 20.92
CA LEU A 107 8.84 -7.01 20.61
C LEU A 107 8.65 -7.31 19.11
N LEU A 108 9.63 -7.00 18.27
CA LEU A 108 9.58 -7.31 16.84
C LEU A 108 9.93 -8.79 16.61
N ILE A 109 8.94 -9.66 16.69
CA ILE A 109 9.16 -11.11 16.71
C ILE A 109 9.08 -11.72 15.30
N HIS A 110 10.06 -12.54 14.92
CA HIS A 110 9.99 -13.31 13.68
C HIS A 110 8.81 -14.29 13.70
N PRO A 111 7.97 -14.35 12.65
CA PRO A 111 6.76 -15.19 12.65
C PRO A 111 7.07 -16.68 12.83
N GLU A 112 8.16 -17.17 12.22
CA GLU A 112 8.59 -18.58 12.27
C GLU A 112 9.52 -18.87 13.46
N MET A 113 10.65 -18.14 13.58
CA MET A 113 11.65 -18.38 14.62
C MET A 113 11.25 -17.93 16.04
N LYS A 114 10.22 -17.09 16.20
CA LYS A 114 9.72 -16.58 17.50
C LYS A 114 10.74 -15.85 18.38
N VAL A 115 11.84 -15.36 17.79
CA VAL A 115 12.90 -14.57 18.45
C VAL A 115 12.73 -13.09 18.07
N PRO A 116 13.06 -12.13 18.96
CA PRO A 116 13.15 -10.72 18.60
C PRO A 116 14.19 -10.50 17.50
N VAL A 117 13.86 -9.65 16.54
CA VAL A 117 14.68 -9.36 15.36
C VAL A 117 14.95 -7.86 15.30
N THR A 118 16.18 -7.49 14.95
CA THR A 118 16.55 -6.09 14.74
C THR A 118 16.06 -5.58 13.37
N LEU A 119 16.05 -4.26 13.17
CA LEU A 119 15.68 -3.70 11.86
C LEU A 119 16.71 -4.04 10.77
N GLU A 120 17.97 -4.26 11.13
CA GLU A 120 19.05 -4.64 10.23
C GLU A 120 18.84 -6.06 9.71
N GLU A 121 18.58 -7.00 10.61
CA GLU A 121 18.21 -8.38 10.26
C GLU A 121 16.94 -8.42 9.39
N CYS A 122 15.94 -7.57 9.68
CA CYS A 122 14.77 -7.42 8.81
C CYS A 122 15.12 -6.95 7.39
N ALA A 123 16.11 -6.05 7.24
CA ALA A 123 16.54 -5.56 5.93
C ALA A 123 17.26 -6.65 5.12
N GLU A 124 18.10 -7.47 5.77
CA GLU A 124 18.77 -8.62 5.15
C GLU A 124 17.76 -9.69 4.70
N LEU A 125 16.78 -9.99 5.56
CA LEU A 125 15.67 -10.88 5.22
C LEU A 125 14.85 -10.32 4.05
N ALA A 126 14.54 -9.03 4.05
CA ALA A 126 13.80 -8.40 2.95
C ALA A 126 14.55 -8.46 1.61
N ALA A 127 15.88 -8.33 1.60
CA ALA A 127 16.68 -8.46 0.39
C ALA A 127 16.66 -9.91 -0.16
N SER A 128 16.83 -10.90 0.71
CA SER A 128 16.81 -12.32 0.33
C SER A 128 15.40 -12.81 -0.06
N GLU A 129 14.35 -12.30 0.59
CA GLU A 129 12.96 -12.59 0.26
C GLU A 129 12.43 -11.77 -0.91
N GLY A 130 12.90 -10.54 -1.13
CA GLY A 130 12.52 -9.72 -2.28
C GLY A 130 12.99 -10.33 -3.60
N ALA A 131 14.17 -10.95 -3.60
CA ALA A 131 14.62 -11.81 -4.68
C ALA A 131 13.71 -13.05 -4.87
N ARG A 132 13.05 -13.53 -3.80
CA ARG A 132 12.12 -14.66 -3.83
C ARG A 132 10.68 -14.26 -4.20
N ARG A 133 10.18 -13.08 -3.79
CA ARG A 133 8.82 -12.55 -4.02
C ARG A 133 8.64 -11.89 -5.39
N THR A 134 9.72 -11.49 -6.06
CA THR A 134 9.67 -11.10 -7.47
C THR A 134 9.28 -12.26 -8.40
N ALA A 135 9.30 -13.50 -7.88
CA ALA A 135 8.56 -14.64 -8.42
C ALA A 135 7.11 -14.68 -7.86
N GLY A 136 6.31 -13.67 -8.22
CA GLY A 136 4.84 -13.70 -8.20
C GLY A 136 4.15 -14.10 -6.89
N SER A 137 3.97 -13.15 -5.95
CA SER A 137 2.79 -13.15 -5.07
C SER A 137 2.70 -11.85 -4.27
N TRP A 138 1.65 -11.07 -4.51
CA TRP A 138 1.07 -10.21 -3.48
C TRP A 138 0.09 -11.07 -2.67
N PRO A 139 0.28 -11.24 -1.35
CA PRO A 139 -0.69 -11.96 -0.52
C PRO A 139 -1.93 -11.06 -0.36
N GLY A 140 -2.93 -11.30 -1.21
CA GLY A 140 -4.19 -10.55 -1.20
C GLY A 140 -5.05 -10.72 -2.45
N ALA A 141 -4.50 -11.23 -3.56
CA ALA A 141 -5.32 -11.59 -4.73
C ALA A 141 -5.95 -12.97 -4.58
N THR A 142 -6.77 -13.15 -3.54
CA THR A 142 -7.71 -14.27 -3.49
C THR A 142 -8.67 -14.10 -4.65
N ARG A 143 -8.67 -15.09 -5.53
CA ARG A 143 -9.47 -15.22 -6.75
C ARG A 143 -10.97 -15.03 -6.45
N ALA A 144 -11.45 -13.79 -6.50
CA ALA A 144 -12.87 -13.48 -6.50
C ALA A 144 -13.42 -13.72 -7.91
N GLY A 145 -14.36 -14.65 -7.98
CA GLY A 145 -14.97 -15.24 -9.16
C GLY A 145 -15.18 -14.33 -10.38
N CYS A 146 -14.89 -14.93 -11.53
CA CYS A 146 -15.40 -14.55 -12.84
C CYS A 146 -16.91 -14.25 -12.77
N CYS A 147 -17.28 -12.96 -12.78
CA CYS A 147 -18.61 -12.51 -13.20
C CYS A 147 -18.42 -11.29 -14.10
N ARG A 148 -18.33 -11.55 -15.42
CA ARG A 148 -18.53 -10.54 -16.47
C ARG A 148 -19.89 -9.90 -16.25
N ARG A 149 -19.92 -8.59 -16.03
CA ARG A 149 -21.14 -7.80 -16.23
C ARG A 149 -21.29 -7.56 -17.73
N SER A 150 -21.88 -8.50 -18.45
CA SER A 150 -22.47 -8.26 -19.77
C SER A 150 -23.84 -7.60 -19.56
N SER A 151 -24.04 -6.51 -20.28
CA SER A 151 -25.27 -5.74 -20.41
C SER A 151 -26.40 -6.54 -21.07
N ALA A 152 -27.61 -6.39 -20.52
CA ALA A 152 -28.91 -6.67 -21.15
C ALA A 152 -29.37 -8.14 -21.27
N PRO A 153 -30.70 -8.38 -21.32
CA PRO A 153 -31.35 -9.58 -20.81
C PRO A 153 -31.64 -10.63 -21.89
N THR A 154 -31.90 -11.85 -21.42
CA THR A 154 -32.45 -12.99 -22.19
C THR A 154 -31.39 -13.82 -22.91
N THR A 155 -31.00 -14.96 -22.32
CA THR A 155 -31.21 -16.32 -22.86
C THR A 155 -30.43 -17.32 -22.00
N ARG A 156 -31.18 -18.26 -21.39
CA ARG A 156 -30.80 -19.56 -20.79
C ARG A 156 -29.30 -19.91 -20.70
N CYS A 157 -28.81 -20.04 -19.47
CA CYS A 157 -27.63 -20.86 -19.16
C CYS A 157 -28.04 -22.34 -19.09
N SER A 158 -27.65 -23.11 -20.09
CA SER A 158 -27.66 -24.57 -20.07
C SER A 158 -26.22 -25.09 -20.00
N GLY A 159 -25.93 -25.89 -18.97
CA GLY A 159 -24.79 -26.81 -18.97
C GLY A 159 -23.64 -26.50 -18.01
N CYS A 160 -23.86 -26.67 -16.70
CA CYS A 160 -22.77 -27.04 -15.80
C CYS A 160 -22.66 -28.56 -15.81
N ALA A 161 -21.70 -29.10 -16.56
CA ALA A 161 -21.29 -30.49 -16.42
C ALA A 161 -20.22 -30.57 -15.32
N SER A 162 -20.58 -31.21 -14.21
CA SER A 162 -19.67 -31.58 -13.12
C SER A 162 -18.82 -32.78 -13.54
N PRO A 163 -17.52 -32.85 -13.20
CA PRO A 163 -16.74 -34.07 -13.36
C PRO A 163 -17.04 -35.04 -12.20
N SER A 164 -17.48 -36.25 -12.56
CA SER A 164 -17.70 -37.37 -11.65
C SER A 164 -16.37 -38.02 -11.24
N THR A 165 -16.16 -38.15 -9.94
CA THR A 165 -15.11 -38.96 -9.32
C THR A 165 -15.48 -40.45 -9.40
N THR A 166 -14.60 -41.28 -9.97
CA THR A 166 -14.38 -42.68 -9.57
C THR A 166 -12.92 -42.99 -9.83
#